data_AF-A6GFZ7-F1
#
_entry.id   AF-A6GFZ7-F1
#
_cell.length_a   1.000
_cell.length_b   1.000
_cell.length_c   1.000
_cell.angle_alpha   90.00
_cell.angle_beta   90.00
_cell.angle_gamma   90.00
#
_symmetry.space_group_name_H-M   'P 1'
#
loop_
_entity.id
_entity.type
_entity.pdbx_description
1 polymer ?
#
loop_
_entity_poly.entity_id
_entity_poly.type
_entity_poly.pdbx_seq_one_letter_code
_entity_poly.pdbx_strand_id
1 'polypeptide(L)'
;MLASVAALVGCATVHETHYFRSAGEQGAVNYYRVQVTAKGRATKVRYLAGYFDTQAVEQYFSEFAQPKEGLDGLTAADEAGEGEPEASDTAGEAHTEAETVEPIDPKLRDRELVLMLSTNVEDVAAQIGALAESMQVQNALSELVNRERLEAEREAAAALEADRVAAASLVRTAEQTRVSLGDKERSAEEILRLANALAAYLGSTQRFEDLGEARAWLAANRARLHAELGAP
;
A
#
# COMPACT_ATOMS: atom_id res chain seq x y z
N MET A 1 35.23 62.46 9.22
CA MET A 1 33.92 61.95 8.80
C MET A 1 33.78 60.54 9.33
N LEU A 2 33.00 60.35 10.40
CA LEU A 2 32.67 59.04 10.96
C LEU A 2 31.24 58.72 10.52
N ALA A 3 31.11 57.73 9.64
CA ALA A 3 29.82 57.24 9.17
C ALA A 3 29.23 56.28 10.22
N SER A 4 28.17 56.71 10.88
CA SER A 4 27.36 55.87 11.76
C SER A 4 26.63 54.80 10.94
N VAL A 5 27.15 53.58 10.96
CA VAL A 5 26.42 52.39 10.51
C VAL A 5 25.40 52.04 11.60
N ALA A 6 24.17 52.54 11.45
CA ALA A 6 23.06 52.13 12.29
C ALA A 6 22.70 50.68 11.95
N ALA A 7 23.04 49.75 12.84
CA ALA A 7 22.70 48.35 12.70
C ALA A 7 21.17 48.17 12.83
N LEU A 8 20.50 47.86 11.73
CA LEU A 8 19.11 47.43 11.71
C LEU A 8 19.02 46.02 12.30
N VAL A 9 19.04 45.92 13.64
CA VAL A 9 18.67 44.69 14.33
C VAL A 9 17.15 44.57 14.24
N GLY A 10 16.67 43.90 13.19
CA GLY A 10 15.26 43.62 13.00
C GLY A 10 14.77 42.59 14.02
N CYS A 11 13.89 42.97 14.92
CA CYS A 11 13.10 42.03 15.70
C CYS A 11 12.03 41.43 14.78
N ALA A 12 12.13 40.13 14.48
CA ALA A 12 11.06 39.41 13.79
C ALA A 12 10.08 38.86 14.83
N THR A 13 8.80 39.16 14.65
CA THR A 13 7.71 38.56 15.42
C THR A 13 6.82 37.80 14.44
N VAL A 14 6.58 36.52 14.73
CA VAL A 14 5.68 35.66 13.96
C VAL A 14 4.48 35.33 14.83
N HIS A 15 3.28 35.40 14.25
CA HIS A 15 2.03 35.05 14.90
C HIS A 15 1.23 34.11 14.00
N GLU A 16 0.92 32.93 14.50
CA GLU A 16 0.17 31.91 13.78
C GLU A 16 -0.98 31.38 14.65
N THR A 17 -2.03 30.90 14.02
CA THR A 17 -3.21 30.35 14.71
C THR A 17 -3.71 29.12 13.99
N HIS A 18 -3.80 28.03 14.73
CA HIS A 18 -4.24 26.72 14.26
C HIS A 18 -5.47 26.28 15.04
N TYR A 19 -6.36 25.57 14.36
CA TYR A 19 -7.61 25.12 14.94
C TYR A 19 -7.70 23.60 14.87
N PHE A 20 -8.04 23.01 16.00
CA PHE A 20 -8.18 21.58 16.16
C PHE A 20 -9.56 21.25 16.70
N ARG A 21 -10.00 20.04 16.43
CA ARG A 21 -11.19 19.44 17.01
C ARG A 21 -10.79 18.14 17.67
N SER A 22 -11.45 17.81 18.76
CA SER A 22 -11.41 16.50 19.36
C SER A 22 -12.82 15.94 19.39
N ALA A 23 -12.95 14.63 19.18
CA ALA A 23 -14.15 13.89 19.51
C ALA A 23 -13.88 12.99 20.73
N GLY A 24 -14.58 13.25 21.84
CA GLY A 24 -14.54 12.41 23.03
C GLY A 24 -15.52 11.22 22.96
N GLU A 25 -15.38 10.27 23.88
CA GLU A 25 -16.09 8.97 23.89
C GLU A 25 -17.64 9.06 23.83
N GLN A 26 -18.23 10.18 24.24
CA GLN A 26 -19.69 10.38 24.26
C GLN A 26 -20.22 11.23 23.10
N GLY A 27 -19.44 11.40 22.03
CA GLY A 27 -19.80 12.30 20.92
C GLY A 27 -19.70 13.78 21.28
N ALA A 28 -19.11 14.11 22.43
CA ALA A 28 -18.75 15.47 22.78
C ALA A 28 -17.62 15.94 21.85
N VAL A 29 -17.83 17.07 21.17
CA VAL A 29 -16.82 17.66 20.28
C VAL A 29 -16.23 18.89 20.96
N ASN A 30 -14.93 18.82 21.25
CA ASN A 30 -14.16 19.95 21.76
C ASN A 30 -13.45 20.66 20.61
N TYR A 31 -13.34 21.99 20.68
CA TYR A 31 -12.60 22.79 19.71
C TYR A 31 -11.47 23.53 20.40
N TYR A 32 -10.26 23.40 19.87
CA TYR A 32 -9.07 24.05 20.39
C TYR A 32 -8.54 25.06 19.38
N ARG A 33 -7.97 26.14 19.92
CA ARG A 33 -7.25 27.15 19.15
C ARG A 33 -5.84 27.25 19.69
N VAL A 34 -4.86 26.83 18.92
CA VAL A 34 -3.44 26.95 19.25
C VAL A 34 -2.93 28.23 18.62
N GLN A 35 -2.44 29.15 19.44
CA GLN A 35 -1.81 30.39 19.00
C GLN A 35 -0.31 30.28 19.22
N VAL A 36 0.47 30.37 18.14
CA VAL A 36 1.93 30.34 18.22
C VAL A 36 2.45 31.76 18.05
N THR A 37 3.29 32.20 18.98
CA THR A 37 3.97 33.49 18.91
C THR A 37 5.45 33.27 19.08
N ALA A 38 6.23 33.57 18.03
CA ALA A 38 7.68 33.50 18.07
C ALA A 38 8.27 34.92 18.04
N LYS A 39 9.25 35.17 18.91
CA LYS A 39 10.00 36.44 18.97
C LYS A 39 11.48 36.13 18.81
N GLY A 40 12.06 36.48 17.67
CA GLY A 40 13.49 36.33 17.41
C GLY A 40 14.27 37.59 17.76
N ARG A 41 15.35 37.46 18.54
CA ARG A 41 16.32 38.54 18.77
C ARG A 41 17.70 38.09 18.30
N ALA A 42 18.20 38.68 17.21
CA ALA A 42 19.60 38.63 16.76
C ALA A 42 20.25 37.23 16.61
N THR A 43 19.48 36.13 16.59
CA THR A 43 19.99 34.78 16.36
C THR A 43 19.75 34.35 14.91
N LYS A 44 20.64 33.50 14.35
CA LYS A 44 20.47 32.90 13.01
C LYS A 44 19.39 31.80 12.96
N VAL A 45 18.63 31.65 14.05
CA VAL A 45 17.63 30.61 14.20
C VAL A 45 16.39 31.04 13.42
N ARG A 46 15.90 30.16 12.55
CA ARG A 46 14.67 30.37 11.79
C ARG A 46 13.56 29.55 12.42
N TYR A 47 12.39 30.17 12.52
CA TYR A 47 11.16 29.50 12.91
C TYR A 47 10.43 29.06 11.65
N LEU A 48 9.98 27.80 11.63
CA LEU A 48 9.11 27.26 10.60
C LEU A 48 8.00 26.48 11.29
N ALA A 49 6.78 26.72 10.86
CA ALA A 49 5.62 25.94 11.23
C ALA A 49 4.92 25.48 9.95
N GLY A 50 4.47 24.24 9.96
CA GLY A 50 3.84 23.64 8.80
C GLY A 50 3.18 22.31 9.14
N TYR A 51 2.28 21.89 8.25
CA TYR A 51 1.65 20.59 8.33
C TYR A 51 2.41 19.61 7.43
N PHE A 52 2.98 18.59 8.03
CA PHE A 52 3.78 17.57 7.36
C PHE A 52 3.08 16.21 7.44
N ASP A 53 3.41 15.30 6.52
CA ASP A 53 2.90 13.94 6.57
C ASP A 53 3.33 13.25 7.87
N THR A 54 2.36 12.72 8.63
CA THR A 54 2.60 12.13 9.96
C THR A 54 3.65 11.02 9.90
N GLN A 55 3.58 10.14 8.90
CA GLN A 55 4.50 9.01 8.81
C GLN A 55 5.91 9.49 8.46
N ALA A 56 6.03 10.50 7.58
CA ALA A 56 7.33 11.08 7.26
C ALA A 56 7.97 11.79 8.47
N VAL A 57 7.17 12.46 9.31
CA VAL A 57 7.62 13.08 10.56
C VAL A 57 8.11 12.01 11.53
N GLU A 58 7.29 10.99 11.79
CA GLU A 58 7.65 9.88 12.69
C GLU A 58 8.90 9.15 12.21
N GLN A 59 8.99 8.82 10.92
CA GLN A 59 10.16 8.19 10.34
C GLN A 59 11.40 9.09 10.49
N TYR A 60 11.29 10.39 10.19
CA TYR A 60 12.40 11.31 10.35
C TYR A 60 12.89 11.36 11.81
N PHE A 61 12.00 11.63 12.77
CA PHE A 61 12.39 11.79 14.16
C PHE A 61 12.70 10.49 14.90
N SER A 62 12.33 9.33 14.34
CA SER A 62 12.78 8.02 14.84
C SER A 62 14.16 7.61 14.32
N GLU A 63 14.54 8.04 13.12
CA GLU A 63 15.87 7.79 12.54
C GLU A 63 16.96 8.69 13.16
N PHE A 64 16.62 9.92 13.56
CA PHE A 64 17.55 10.84 14.20
C PHE A 64 17.39 10.84 15.72
N ALA A 65 18.43 10.38 16.44
CA ALA A 65 18.47 10.46 17.90
C ALA A 65 18.30 11.92 18.36
N GLN A 66 17.18 12.20 19.05
CA GLN A 66 16.97 13.52 19.62
C GLN A 66 17.96 13.75 20.78
N PRO A 67 18.57 14.93 20.88
CA PRO A 67 19.48 15.23 21.99
C PRO A 67 18.70 15.17 23.31
N LYS A 68 19.06 14.21 24.17
CA LYS A 68 18.43 14.00 25.48
C LYS A 68 18.52 15.21 26.42
N GLU A 69 19.51 16.08 26.21
CA GLU A 69 19.81 17.24 27.07
C GLU A 69 19.10 18.54 26.63
N GLY A 70 18.19 18.51 25.64
CA GLY A 70 17.51 19.69 25.10
C GLY A 70 16.09 19.94 25.60
N LEU A 71 15.47 18.97 26.28
CA LEU A 71 14.06 19.07 26.70
C LEU A 71 13.85 19.76 28.06
N ASP A 72 14.89 19.88 28.88
CA ASP A 72 14.80 20.44 30.25
C ASP A 72 14.46 21.95 30.27
N GLY A 73 14.62 22.65 29.14
CA GLY A 73 14.32 24.08 28.99
C GLY A 73 13.01 24.41 28.26
N LEU A 74 12.27 23.39 27.79
CA LEU A 74 10.94 23.55 27.17
C LEU A 74 9.80 23.19 28.13
N THR A 75 10.11 23.08 29.43
CA THR A 75 9.09 23.09 30.47
C THR A 75 8.22 24.31 30.26
N ALA A 76 6.91 24.06 30.11
CA ALA A 76 5.91 25.09 30.11
C ALA A 76 6.23 26.09 31.22
N ALA A 77 5.99 27.37 30.98
CA ALA A 77 6.01 28.36 32.05
C ALA A 77 4.86 28.05 33.04
N ASP A 78 5.04 27.01 33.85
CA ASP A 78 4.31 26.74 35.07
C ASP A 78 4.95 27.62 36.14
N GLU A 79 4.40 28.82 36.30
CA GLU A 79 4.24 29.35 37.65
C GLU A 79 3.16 28.53 38.37
N ALA A 80 3.44 27.26 38.71
CA ALA A 80 2.79 26.53 39.79
C ALA A 80 3.37 25.11 39.95
N GLY A 81 4.25 24.94 40.93
CA GLY A 81 4.45 23.65 41.60
C GLY A 81 5.66 22.85 41.11
N GLU A 82 6.65 22.75 41.99
CA GLU A 82 7.79 21.85 41.89
C GLU A 82 7.30 20.40 41.81
N GLY A 83 7.25 19.84 40.60
CA GLY A 83 7.17 18.42 40.33
C GLY A 83 8.18 18.09 39.24
N GLU A 84 9.09 17.16 39.51
CA GLU A 84 10.06 16.66 38.53
C GLU A 84 9.33 16.16 37.27
N PRO A 85 9.80 16.50 36.06
CA PRO A 85 9.27 15.91 34.84
C PRO A 85 9.75 14.45 34.78
N GLU A 86 8.90 13.52 35.20
CA GLU A 86 9.12 12.10 34.90
C GLU A 86 9.13 11.92 33.38
N ALA A 87 10.22 11.36 32.87
CA ALA A 87 10.29 10.85 31.52
C ALA A 87 9.10 9.91 31.29
N SER A 88 8.25 10.24 30.31
CA SER A 88 7.15 9.39 29.87
C SER A 88 7.71 8.18 29.12
N ASP A 89 8.26 7.23 29.88
CA ASP A 89 8.33 5.83 29.51
C ASP A 89 6.97 5.22 29.84
N THR A 90 5.98 5.46 28.98
CA THR A 90 4.70 4.74 29.03
C THR A 90 4.49 3.98 27.73
N ALA A 91 5.45 3.11 27.40
CA ALA A 91 5.14 1.84 26.77
C ALA A 91 4.47 0.93 27.82
N GLY A 92 3.22 1.24 28.14
CA GLY A 92 2.42 0.54 29.14
C GLY A 92 0.96 0.53 28.70
N GLU A 93 0.49 -0.65 28.34
CA GLU A 93 -0.86 -0.97 27.87
C GLU A 93 -1.94 -0.44 28.83
N ALA A 94 -2.58 0.67 28.45
CA ALA A 94 -3.88 1.08 28.96
C ALA A 94 -4.67 1.72 27.82
N HIS A 95 -5.54 0.92 27.19
CA HIS A 95 -6.59 1.39 26.29
C HIS A 95 -7.59 2.24 27.07
N THR A 96 -7.26 3.51 27.27
CA THR A 96 -8.26 4.58 27.30
C THR A 96 -8.33 5.04 25.85
N GLU A 97 -9.50 5.05 25.22
CA GLU A 97 -9.62 5.50 23.83
C GLU A 97 -9.08 6.94 23.77
N ALA A 98 -7.87 7.09 23.25
CA ALA A 98 -7.16 8.35 23.30
C ALA A 98 -7.98 9.37 22.53
N GLU A 99 -8.41 10.42 23.23
CA GLU A 99 -9.11 11.56 22.66
C GLU A 99 -8.35 12.03 21.41
N THR A 100 -8.91 11.75 20.23
CA THR A 100 -8.18 11.95 18.97
C THR A 100 -8.33 13.41 18.57
N VAL A 101 -7.22 14.15 18.66
CA VAL A 101 -7.15 15.56 18.26
C VAL A 101 -6.78 15.64 16.79
N GLU A 102 -7.67 16.18 15.96
CA GLU A 102 -7.47 16.35 14.52
C GLU A 102 -7.54 17.83 14.12
N PRO A 103 -6.85 18.25 13.05
CA PRO A 103 -7.09 19.55 12.44
C PRO A 103 -8.54 19.69 11.97
N ILE A 104 -9.10 20.90 12.06
CA ILE A 104 -10.45 21.17 11.54
C ILE A 104 -10.52 21.01 10.01
N ASP A 105 -9.45 21.35 9.30
CA ASP A 105 -9.39 21.18 7.85
C ASP A 105 -9.23 19.69 7.51
N PRO A 106 -10.18 19.08 6.78
CA PRO A 106 -10.10 17.67 6.40
C PRO A 106 -8.86 17.34 5.56
N LYS A 107 -8.27 18.32 4.85
CA LYS A 107 -7.04 18.10 4.07
C LYS A 107 -5.79 17.88 4.92
N LEU A 108 -5.88 18.15 6.21
CA LEU A 108 -4.77 18.07 7.16
C LEU A 108 -4.89 16.89 8.12
N ARG A 109 -5.89 16.01 7.97
CA ARG A 109 -6.11 14.91 8.93
C ARG A 109 -4.95 13.92 9.03
N ASP A 110 -4.30 13.63 7.91
CA ASP A 110 -3.12 12.75 7.86
C ASP A 110 -1.81 13.54 7.98
N ARG A 111 -1.89 14.75 8.55
CA ARG A 111 -0.76 15.66 8.69
C ARG A 111 -0.65 16.19 10.10
N GLU A 112 0.57 16.24 10.60
CA GLU A 112 0.89 16.81 11.90
C GLU A 112 1.41 18.23 11.76
N LEU A 113 0.96 19.10 12.68
CA LEU A 113 1.53 20.42 12.84
C LEU A 113 2.90 20.28 13.50
N VAL A 114 3.96 20.52 12.74
CA VAL A 114 5.33 20.51 13.25
C VAL A 114 5.79 21.95 13.41
N LEU A 115 6.26 22.26 14.62
CA LEU A 115 6.88 23.53 14.97
C LEU A 115 8.37 23.31 15.10
N MET A 116 9.16 23.98 14.26
CA MET A 116 10.60 23.84 14.25
C MET A 116 11.27 25.19 14.48
N LEU A 117 12.24 25.19 15.38
CA LEU A 117 13.07 26.34 15.68
C LEU A 117 14.54 25.92 15.56
N SER A 118 15.14 26.15 14.40
CA SER A 118 16.52 25.71 14.15
C SER A 118 17.26 26.62 13.16
N THR A 119 18.59 26.57 13.18
CA THR A 119 19.44 27.22 12.17
C THR A 119 19.41 26.51 10.81
N ASN A 120 18.97 25.25 10.76
CA ASN A 120 18.87 24.42 9.55
C ASN A 120 17.43 23.98 9.23
N VAL A 121 16.43 24.74 9.66
CA VAL A 121 15.02 24.32 9.56
C VAL A 121 14.55 24.06 8.12
N GLU A 122 15.11 24.76 7.14
CA GLU A 122 14.81 24.55 5.72
C GLU A 122 15.27 23.18 5.23
N ASP A 123 16.45 22.75 5.65
CA ASP A 123 17.00 21.44 5.29
C ASP A 123 16.18 20.31 5.93
N VAL A 124 15.78 20.48 7.20
CA VAL A 124 14.91 19.52 7.92
C VAL A 124 13.56 19.40 7.23
N ALA A 125 12.90 20.54 6.93
CA ALA A 125 11.62 20.55 6.23
C ALA A 125 11.71 19.90 4.84
N ALA A 126 12.79 20.17 4.10
CA ALA A 126 13.04 19.57 2.79
C ALA A 126 13.24 18.04 2.88
N GLN A 127 13.95 17.56 3.90
CA GLN A 127 14.15 16.12 4.13
C GLN A 127 12.84 15.40 4.47
N ILE A 128 12.03 15.97 5.37
CA ILE A 128 10.70 15.42 5.70
C ILE A 128 9.82 15.39 4.44
N GLY A 129 9.85 16.45 3.62
CA GLY A 129 9.13 16.49 2.35
C GLY A 129 9.56 15.39 1.38
N ALA A 130 10.87 15.21 1.20
CA ALA A 130 11.42 14.17 0.32
C ALA A 130 11.08 12.74 0.81
N LEU A 131 11.04 12.52 2.13
CA LEU A 131 10.58 11.25 2.71
C LEU A 131 9.11 10.99 2.37
N ALA A 132 8.23 11.97 2.57
CA ALA A 132 6.81 11.84 2.24
C ALA A 132 6.60 11.50 0.75
N GLU A 133 7.32 12.18 -0.15
CA GLU A 133 7.27 11.87 -1.59
C GLU A 133 7.73 10.44 -1.90
N SER A 134 8.82 10.00 -1.28
CA SER A 134 9.33 8.62 -1.44
C SER A 134 8.31 7.58 -0.97
N MET A 135 7.65 7.81 0.18
CA MET A 135 6.62 6.93 0.71
C MET A 135 5.41 6.84 -0.22
N GLN A 136 4.98 7.98 -0.79
CA GLN A 136 3.90 8.00 -1.77
C GLN A 136 4.23 7.15 -3.01
N VAL A 137 5.46 7.25 -3.51
CA VAL A 137 5.94 6.44 -4.65
C VAL A 137 5.97 4.96 -4.28
N GLN A 138 6.46 4.60 -3.10
CA GLN A 138 6.50 3.20 -2.63
C GLN A 138 5.10 2.59 -2.49
N ASN A 139 4.14 3.35 -1.98
CA ASN A 139 2.75 2.91 -1.87
C ASN A 139 2.11 2.71 -3.24
N ALA A 140 2.33 3.63 -4.18
CA ALA A 140 1.84 3.51 -5.55
C ALA A 140 2.45 2.30 -6.28
N LEU A 141 3.75 2.04 -6.10
CA LEU A 141 4.41 0.86 -6.65
C LEU A 141 3.86 -0.43 -6.04
N SER A 142 3.65 -0.46 -4.73
CA SER A 142 3.08 -1.63 -4.04
C SER A 142 1.65 -1.92 -4.52
N GLU A 143 0.84 -0.89 -4.71
CA GLU A 143 -0.51 -1.04 -5.29
C GLU A 143 -0.45 -1.60 -6.71
N LEU A 144 0.46 -1.10 -7.54
CA LEU A 144 0.63 -1.57 -8.92
C LEU A 144 1.05 -3.04 -8.97
N VAL A 145 2.05 -3.44 -8.18
CA VAL A 145 2.53 -4.84 -8.12
C VAL A 145 1.43 -5.77 -7.61
N ASN A 146 0.69 -5.35 -6.59
CA ASN A 146 -0.44 -6.13 -6.07
C ASN A 146 -1.55 -6.26 -7.11
N ARG A 147 -1.83 -5.20 -7.86
CA ARG A 147 -2.83 -5.23 -8.95
C ARG A 147 -2.43 -6.21 -10.04
N GLU A 148 -1.19 -6.15 -10.53
CA GLU A 148 -0.67 -7.05 -11.56
C GLU A 148 -0.74 -8.51 -11.11
N ARG A 149 -0.36 -8.79 -9.86
CA ARG A 149 -0.47 -10.14 -9.28
C ARG A 149 -1.92 -10.64 -9.23
N LEU A 150 -2.85 -9.80 -8.79
CA LEU A 150 -4.27 -10.17 -8.75
C LEU A 150 -4.86 -10.40 -10.14
N GLU A 151 -4.42 -9.65 -11.14
CA GLU A 151 -4.82 -9.85 -12.54
C GLU A 151 -4.29 -11.17 -13.09
N ALA A 152 -3.01 -11.49 -12.87
CA ALA A 152 -2.41 -12.76 -13.26
C ALA A 152 -3.09 -13.97 -12.58
N GLU A 153 -3.41 -13.86 -11.29
CA GLU A 153 -4.14 -14.90 -10.56
C GLU A 153 -5.55 -15.11 -11.13
N ARG A 154 -6.24 -14.03 -11.51
CA ARG A 154 -7.56 -14.12 -12.17
C ARG A 154 -7.49 -14.74 -13.55
N GLU A 155 -6.48 -14.37 -14.34
CA GLU A 155 -6.27 -14.95 -15.68
C GLU A 155 -5.99 -16.46 -15.58
N ALA A 156 -5.11 -16.87 -14.66
CA ALA A 156 -4.83 -18.28 -14.41
C ALA A 156 -6.08 -19.05 -13.93
N ALA A 157 -6.88 -18.46 -13.05
CA ALA A 157 -8.13 -19.05 -12.58
C ALA A 157 -9.16 -19.20 -13.72
N ALA A 158 -9.29 -18.18 -14.58
CA ALA A 158 -10.16 -18.23 -15.74
C ALA A 158 -9.71 -19.29 -16.76
N ALA A 159 -8.40 -19.41 -17.00
CA ALA A 159 -7.83 -20.44 -17.86
C ALA A 159 -8.10 -21.86 -17.33
N LEU A 160 -7.91 -22.07 -16.02
CA LEU A 160 -8.21 -23.35 -15.37
C LEU A 160 -9.71 -23.71 -15.45
N GLU A 161 -10.59 -22.74 -15.26
CA GLU A 161 -12.03 -22.97 -15.36
C GLU A 161 -12.45 -23.30 -16.80
N ALA A 162 -11.90 -22.60 -17.79
CA ALA A 162 -12.11 -22.92 -19.20
C ALA A 162 -11.64 -24.35 -19.54
N ASP A 163 -10.49 -24.76 -19.01
CA ASP A 163 -9.96 -26.12 -19.18
C ASP A 163 -10.87 -27.18 -18.54
N ARG A 164 -11.38 -26.94 -17.32
CA ARG A 164 -12.34 -27.83 -16.65
C ARG A 164 -13.63 -27.99 -17.44
N VAL A 165 -14.16 -26.91 -17.99
CA VAL A 165 -15.37 -26.96 -18.83
C VAL A 165 -15.10 -27.76 -20.11
N ALA A 166 -13.96 -27.55 -20.74
CA ALA A 166 -13.55 -28.30 -21.93
C ALA A 166 -13.41 -29.81 -21.62
N ALA A 167 -12.70 -30.17 -20.54
CA ALA A 167 -12.55 -31.55 -20.08
C ALA A 167 -13.91 -32.21 -19.75
N ALA A 168 -14.80 -31.51 -19.04
CA ALA A 168 -16.13 -32.03 -18.73
C ALA A 168 -16.98 -32.27 -19.99
N SER A 169 -16.84 -31.41 -21.01
CA SER A 169 -17.51 -31.60 -22.31
C SER A 169 -16.98 -32.82 -23.07
N LEU A 170 -15.68 -33.08 -22.98
CA LEU A 170 -15.02 -34.24 -23.59
C LEU A 170 -15.46 -35.54 -22.92
N VAL A 171 -15.49 -35.59 -21.58
CA VAL A 171 -16.00 -36.74 -20.81
C VAL A 171 -17.45 -37.05 -21.19
N ARG A 172 -18.30 -36.03 -21.31
CA ARG A 172 -19.69 -36.21 -21.75
C ARG A 172 -19.77 -36.80 -23.16
N THR A 173 -18.93 -36.32 -24.08
CA THR A 173 -18.86 -36.84 -25.46
C THR A 173 -18.39 -38.29 -25.47
N ALA A 174 -17.41 -38.63 -24.63
CA ALA A 174 -16.92 -39.99 -24.47
C ALA A 174 -17.99 -40.93 -23.92
N GLU A 175 -18.75 -40.52 -22.91
CA GLU A 175 -19.86 -41.30 -22.36
C GLU A 175 -20.99 -41.51 -23.39
N GLN A 176 -21.33 -40.48 -24.17
CA GLN A 176 -22.29 -40.63 -25.27
C GLN A 176 -21.80 -41.64 -26.32
N THR A 177 -20.53 -41.54 -26.71
CA THR A 177 -19.89 -42.48 -27.64
C THR A 177 -19.88 -43.89 -27.07
N ARG A 178 -19.68 -44.05 -25.76
CA ARG A 178 -19.71 -45.35 -25.10
C ARG A 178 -21.08 -46.02 -25.21
N VAL A 179 -22.15 -45.25 -25.06
CA VAL A 179 -23.53 -45.75 -25.16
C VAL A 179 -23.89 -46.15 -26.59
N SER A 180 -23.38 -45.45 -27.61
CA SER A 180 -23.69 -45.71 -29.03
C SER A 180 -22.94 -46.89 -29.64
N LEU A 181 -21.88 -47.40 -29.00
CA LEU A 181 -21.09 -48.55 -29.48
C LEU A 181 -21.90 -49.85 -29.69
N GLY A 182 -23.14 -49.92 -29.21
CA GLY A 182 -24.07 -51.01 -29.53
C GLY A 182 -24.54 -51.03 -31.00
N ASP A 183 -24.38 -49.92 -31.73
CA ASP A 183 -24.76 -49.76 -33.14
C ASP A 183 -23.51 -49.57 -34.02
N LYS A 184 -23.15 -50.61 -34.80
CA LYS A 184 -21.86 -50.68 -35.50
C LYS A 184 -21.63 -49.55 -36.49
N GLU A 185 -22.66 -49.08 -37.19
CA GLU A 185 -22.49 -48.02 -38.21
C GLU A 185 -22.37 -46.63 -37.57
N ARG A 186 -23.15 -46.33 -36.53
CA ARG A 186 -23.02 -45.07 -35.77
C ARG A 186 -21.74 -44.98 -34.97
N SER A 187 -21.16 -46.12 -34.58
CA SER A 187 -19.97 -46.16 -33.74
C SER A 187 -18.73 -45.52 -34.39
N ALA A 188 -18.54 -45.65 -35.71
CA ALA A 188 -17.33 -45.18 -36.37
C ALA A 188 -17.24 -43.65 -36.47
N GLU A 189 -18.35 -43.00 -36.82
CA GLU A 189 -18.45 -41.54 -36.91
C GLU A 189 -18.33 -40.89 -35.54
N GLU A 190 -18.97 -41.47 -34.51
CA GLU A 190 -18.89 -40.94 -33.14
C GLU A 190 -17.49 -41.11 -32.53
N ILE A 191 -16.81 -42.24 -32.77
CA ILE A 191 -15.40 -42.41 -32.36
C ILE A 191 -14.51 -41.39 -33.06
N LEU A 192 -14.71 -41.14 -34.37
CA LEU A 192 -13.92 -40.14 -35.10
C LEU A 192 -14.18 -38.72 -34.58
N ARG A 193 -15.42 -38.40 -34.22
CA ARG A 193 -15.78 -37.12 -33.58
C ARG A 193 -15.09 -36.96 -32.23
N LEU A 194 -15.11 -38.00 -31.40
CA LEU A 194 -14.43 -38.01 -30.11
C LEU A 194 -12.91 -37.89 -30.27
N ALA A 195 -12.31 -38.59 -31.23
CA ALA A 195 -10.88 -38.52 -31.50
C ALA A 195 -10.45 -37.11 -31.94
N ASN A 196 -11.22 -36.47 -32.81
CA ASN A 196 -10.99 -35.08 -33.21
C ASN A 196 -11.14 -34.10 -32.04
N ALA A 197 -12.17 -34.27 -31.19
CA ALA A 197 -12.36 -33.44 -30.01
C ALA A 197 -11.22 -33.59 -28.99
N LEU A 198 -10.75 -34.82 -28.77
CA LEU A 198 -9.61 -35.12 -27.91
C LEU A 198 -8.32 -34.52 -28.48
N ALA A 199 -8.06 -34.69 -29.77
CA ALA A 199 -6.86 -34.14 -30.40
C ALA A 199 -6.84 -32.61 -30.34
N ALA A 200 -7.98 -31.95 -30.58
CA ALA A 200 -8.12 -30.50 -30.45
C ALA A 200 -7.87 -30.03 -29.01
N TYR A 201 -8.43 -30.73 -28.01
CA TYR A 201 -8.19 -30.44 -26.59
C TYR A 201 -6.70 -30.56 -26.23
N LEU A 202 -5.98 -31.51 -26.83
CA LEU A 202 -4.54 -31.73 -26.66
C LEU A 202 -3.65 -30.81 -27.53
N GLY A 203 -4.24 -29.77 -28.14
CA GLY A 203 -3.53 -28.77 -28.94
C GLY A 203 -3.25 -29.14 -30.40
N SER A 204 -3.83 -30.23 -30.92
CA SER A 204 -3.72 -30.56 -32.35
C SER A 204 -4.60 -29.65 -33.20
N THR A 205 -4.04 -29.07 -34.25
CA THR A 205 -4.80 -28.33 -35.27
C THR A 205 -5.28 -29.21 -36.42
N GLN A 206 -4.78 -30.45 -36.51
CA GLN A 206 -5.13 -31.38 -37.59
C GLN A 206 -6.46 -32.08 -37.27
N ARG A 207 -7.39 -32.04 -38.24
CA ARG A 207 -8.62 -32.83 -38.22
C ARG A 207 -8.37 -34.16 -38.94
N PHE A 208 -8.84 -35.25 -38.36
CA PHE A 208 -8.80 -36.59 -38.94
C PHE A 208 -10.02 -36.81 -39.83
N GLU A 209 -9.78 -37.30 -41.04
CA GLU A 209 -10.83 -37.69 -41.99
C GLU A 209 -11.31 -39.13 -41.76
N ASP A 210 -10.45 -39.98 -41.16
CA ASP A 210 -10.78 -41.37 -40.83
C ASP A 210 -10.11 -41.87 -39.54
N LEU A 211 -10.52 -43.07 -39.09
CA LEU A 211 -9.99 -43.70 -37.88
C LEU A 211 -8.54 -44.18 -38.03
N GLY A 212 -8.06 -44.38 -39.25
CA GLY A 212 -6.66 -44.75 -39.53
C GLY A 212 -5.73 -43.59 -39.21
N GLU A 213 -6.08 -42.38 -39.65
CA GLU A 213 -5.36 -41.14 -39.33
C GLU A 213 -5.34 -40.88 -37.82
N ALA A 214 -6.50 -40.97 -37.17
CA ALA A 214 -6.59 -40.80 -35.71
C ALA A 214 -5.70 -41.80 -34.96
N ARG A 215 -5.65 -43.06 -35.41
CA ARG A 215 -4.82 -44.10 -34.81
C ARG A 215 -3.33 -43.85 -35.01
N ALA A 216 -2.93 -43.41 -36.21
CA ALA A 216 -1.54 -43.06 -36.52
C ALA A 216 -1.08 -41.88 -35.66
N TRP A 217 -1.92 -40.85 -35.53
CA TRP A 217 -1.65 -39.70 -34.67
C TRP A 217 -1.52 -40.10 -33.19
N LEU A 218 -2.43 -40.92 -32.68
CA LEU A 218 -2.39 -41.40 -31.29
C LEU A 218 -1.11 -42.20 -31.01
N ALA A 219 -0.71 -43.07 -31.96
CA ALA A 219 0.52 -43.84 -31.85
C ALA A 219 1.77 -42.94 -31.82
N ALA A 220 1.82 -41.91 -32.66
CA ALA A 220 2.91 -40.95 -32.72
C ALA A 220 3.00 -40.07 -31.45
N ASN A 221 1.86 -39.73 -30.83
CA ASN A 221 1.79 -38.85 -29.67
C ASN A 221 1.77 -39.58 -28.32
N ARG A 222 1.74 -40.92 -28.31
CA ARG A 222 1.54 -41.72 -27.09
C ARG A 222 2.53 -41.41 -25.98
N ALA A 223 3.82 -41.29 -26.31
CA ALA A 223 4.87 -40.98 -25.33
C ALA A 223 4.68 -39.59 -24.71
N ARG A 224 4.31 -38.59 -25.52
CA ARG A 224 4.00 -37.23 -25.06
C ARG A 224 2.80 -37.23 -24.11
N LEU A 225 1.71 -37.91 -24.50
CA LEU A 225 0.50 -37.98 -23.69
C LEU A 225 0.71 -38.69 -22.35
N HIS A 226 1.54 -39.74 -22.32
CA HIS A 226 1.91 -40.37 -21.05
C HIS A 226 2.69 -39.43 -20.13
N ALA A 227 3.61 -38.63 -20.68
CA ALA A 227 4.37 -37.66 -19.90
C ALA A 227 3.48 -36.52 -19.37
N GLU A 228 2.54 -36.01 -20.18
CA GLU A 228 1.65 -34.91 -19.82
C GLU A 228 0.55 -35.33 -18.82
N LEU A 229 0.02 -36.54 -18.93
CA LEU A 229 -1.08 -37.01 -18.07
C LEU A 229 -0.62 -37.50 -16.68
N GLY A 230 0.70 -37.57 -16.44
CA GLY A 230 1.24 -37.97 -15.14
C GLY A 230 0.78 -39.35 -14.64
N ALA A 231 0.27 -40.20 -15.55
CA ALA A 231 -0.18 -41.53 -15.20
C ALA A 231 1.06 -42.42 -14.96
N PRO A 232 1.24 -42.99 -13.75
CA PRO A 232 2.34 -43.91 -13.47
C PRO A 232 2.28 -45.19 -14.31
#